data_AF-A0AAD1JWN7-F1
#
_entry.id   AF-A0AAD1JWN7-F1
#
_cell.length_a   1.000
_cell.length_b   1.000
_cell.length_c   1.000
_cell.angle_alpha   90.00
_cell.angle_beta   90.00
_cell.angle_gamma   90.00
#
_symmetry.space_group_name_H-M   'P 1'
#
loop_
_entity.id
_entity.type
_entity.pdbx_description
1 polymer ?
#
loop_
_entity_poly.entity_id
_entity_poly.type
_entity_poly.pdbx_seq_one_letter_code
_entity_poly.pdbx_strand_id
1 'polypeptide(L)' 'MINNYAAIALFQKQGFTIEGVRRESMCVDGEFIDEFYMSKILD' A
#
# COMPACT_ATOMS: atom_id res chain seq x y z
N MET A 1 -0.96 -4.03 -13.42
CA MET A 1 -1.84 -4.14 -12.23
C MET A 1 -1.36 -3.11 -11.24
N ILE A 2 -1.99 -1.93 -11.21
CA ILE A 2 -1.43 -0.72 -10.59
C ILE A 2 -1.52 -0.69 -9.06
N ASN A 3 -2.15 -1.68 -8.43
CA ASN A 3 -2.11 -1.82 -6.98
C ASN A 3 -1.68 -3.25 -6.64
N ASN A 4 -0.67 -3.39 -5.78
CA ASN A 4 -0.22 -4.69 -5.30
C ASN A 4 -1.25 -5.27 -4.31
N TYR A 5 -2.41 -5.68 -4.83
CA TYR A 5 -3.54 -6.17 -4.04
C TYR A 5 -3.17 -7.39 -3.20
N ALA A 6 -2.23 -8.21 -3.66
CA ALA A 6 -1.72 -9.35 -2.89
C ALA A 6 -0.99 -8.89 -1.62
N ALA A 7 -0.11 -7.88 -1.72
CA ALA A 7 0.56 -7.31 -0.56
C ALA A 7 -0.43 -6.62 0.39
N ILE A 8 -1.39 -5.84 -0.15
CA ILE A 8 -2.42 -5.18 0.66
C ILE A 8 -3.24 -6.22 1.44
N ALA A 9 -3.70 -7.28 0.78
CA ALA A 9 -4.45 -8.36 1.43
C ALA A 9 -3.63 -9.08 2.50
N LEU A 10 -2.34 -9.31 2.25
CA LEU A 10 -1.43 -9.89 3.25
C LEU A 10 -1.29 -8.99 4.47
N PHE A 11 -1.06 -7.68 4.29
CA PHE A 11 -0.90 -6.75 5.40
C PHE A 11 -2.21 -6.58 6.19
N GLN A 12 -3.35 -6.49 5.51
CA GLN A 12 -4.67 -6.48 6.17
C GLN A 12 -4.89 -7.75 7.00
N LYS A 13 -4.55 -8.94 6.46
CA LYS A 13 -4.63 -10.21 7.20
C LYS A 13 -3.75 -10.22 8.45
N GLN A 14 -2.62 -9.51 8.41
CA GLN A 14 -1.71 -9.37 9.54
C GLN A 14 -2.11 -8.26 10.53
N GLY A 15 -3.24 -7.58 10.30
CA GLY A 15 -3.79 -6.55 11.19
C GLY A 15 -3.28 -5.14 10.91
N PHE A 16 -2.73 -4.88 9.73
CA PHE A 16 -2.40 -3.52 9.29
C PHE A 16 -3.64 -2.82 8.71
N THR A 17 -3.72 -1.51 8.90
CA THR A 17 -4.78 -0.64 8.37
C THR A 17 -4.19 0.40 7.42
N ILE A 18 -4.93 0.77 6.36
CA ILE A 18 -4.54 1.85 5.45
C ILE A 18 -4.80 3.19 6.15
N GLU A 19 -3.79 4.06 6.19
CA GLU A 19 -3.86 5.39 6.78
C GLU A 19 -3.99 6.50 5.73
N GLY A 20 -3.57 6.21 4.50
CA GLY A 20 -3.63 7.18 3.42
C GLY A 20 -3.09 6.64 2.11
N VAL A 21 -3.37 7.41 1.05
CA VAL A 21 -2.88 7.16 -0.30
C VAL A 21 -2.08 8.37 -0.74
N ARG A 22 -0.81 8.16 -1.11
CA ARG A 22 0.00 9.16 -1.79
C ARG A 22 -0.16 8.90 -3.29
N ARG A 23 -0.82 9.81 -3.99
CA ARG A 23 -1.16 9.61 -5.41
C ARG A 23 0.06 9.80 -6.30
N GLU A 24 0.18 8.96 -7.33
CA GLU A 24 1.23 9.02 -8.36
C GLU A 24 2.65 9.23 -7.79
N SER A 25 2.93 8.60 -6.66
CA SER A 25 4.08 8.94 -5.84
C SER A 25 5.28 8.02 -6.00
N MET A 26 5.08 6.86 -6.63
CA MET A 26 6.08 5.84 -6.88
C MET A 26 6.22 5.65 -8.38
N CYS A 27 7.46 5.67 -8.90
CA CYS A 27 7.75 5.36 -10.30
C CYS A 27 8.18 3.90 -10.41
N VAL A 28 7.41 3.10 -11.13
CA VAL A 28 7.67 1.67 -11.40
C VAL A 28 7.54 1.44 -12.89
N ASP A 29 8.57 0.89 -13.52
CA ASP A 29 8.61 0.62 -14.97
C ASP A 29 8.26 1.85 -15.84
N GLY A 30 8.57 3.06 -15.36
CA GLY A 30 8.30 4.32 -16.06
C GLY A 30 6.89 4.88 -15.86
N GLU A 31 6.03 4.20 -15.10
CA GLU A 31 4.69 4.67 -14.72
C GLU A 31 4.66 5.16 -13.28
N PHE A 32 3.97 6.27 -13.04
CA PHE A 32 3.68 6.73 -11.68
C PHE A 32 2.42 6.04 -11.16
N ILE A 33 2.53 5.43 -9.99
CA ILE A 33 1.45 4.70 -9.32
C ILE A 33 1.21 5.21 -7.91
N ASP A 34 0.02 4.93 -7.40
CA ASP A 34 -0.38 5.26 -6.02
C ASP A 34 0.39 4.41 -5.00
N GLU A 35 0.74 5.03 -3.88
CA GLU A 35 1.40 4.39 -2.73
C GLU A 35 0.44 4.37 -1.53
N PHE A 36 0.25 3.20 -0.92
CA PHE A 36 -0.58 3.04 0.28
C PHE A 36 0.30 3.03 1.53
N TYR A 37 0.06 3.99 2.42
CA TYR A 37 0.60 3.94 3.77
C TYR A 37 -0.25 3.02 4.63
N MET A 38 0.40 2.04 5.25
CA MET A 38 -0.24 1.06 6.12
C MET A 38 0.52 0.95 7.44
N SER A 39 -0.20 0.91 8.55
CA SER A 39 0.38 0.78 9.89
C SER A 39 -0.32 -0.33 10.69
N LYS A 40 0.41 -0.84 11.69
CA LYS A 40 -0.12 -1.72 12.73
C LYS A 40 0.48 -1.28 14.05
N ILE A 41 -0.36 -1.02 15.03
CA ILE A 41 0.06 -0.72 16.40
C ILE A 41 0.29 -2.07 17.11
N LEU A 42 1.40 -2.19 17.83
CA LEU A 42 1.75 -3.36 18.63
C LEU A 42 1.70 -2.97 20.10
N ASP A 43 1.15 -3.85 20.94
CA ASP A 43 1.13 -3.74 22.40
C ASP A 43 2.27 -4.56 23.03
#